data_AF-A0A1Q3DX00-F1
#
_entry.id   AF-A0A1Q3DX00-F1
#
_cell.length_a   1.000
_cell.length_b   1.000
_cell.length_c   1.000
_cell.angle_alpha   90.00
_cell.angle_beta   90.00
_cell.angle_gamma   90.00
#
_symmetry.space_group_name_H-M   'P 1'
#
loop_
_entity.id
_entity.type
_entity.pdbx_description
1 polymer ?
#
loop_
_entity_poly.entity_id
_entity_poly.type
_entity_poly.pdbx_seq_one_letter_code
_entity_poly.pdbx_strand_id
1 'polypeptide(L)'
;MFSLSRQCLRTAVQVRRFSATSYVSNADTTSTQGEQHIRAKLTEKFKPTTLRVQDVSGGCGDFYAITIASEAFKGLPMIKQHRLVTETLKKEIEGIHGLQTHVE
;
A
#
# COMPACT_ATOMS: atom_id res chain seq x y z
N MET A 1 24.07 -67.23 1.34
CA MET A 1 24.01 -67.84 -0.01
C MET A 1 22.83 -67.22 -0.74
N PHE A 2 23.13 -66.46 -1.82
CA PHE A 2 22.24 -66.05 -2.92
C PHE A 2 20.99 -65.21 -2.53
N SER A 3 20.51 -64.21 -3.25
CA SER A 3 20.78 -63.66 -4.58
C SER A 3 20.00 -62.34 -4.68
N LEU A 4 20.57 -61.41 -5.47
CA LEU A 4 19.93 -60.39 -6.32
C LEU A 4 18.43 -60.09 -6.10
N SER A 5 18.06 -58.82 -6.05
CA SER A 5 17.64 -58.16 -7.30
C SER A 5 17.48 -56.65 -7.18
N ARG A 6 17.79 -56.01 -8.30
CA ARG A 6 17.67 -54.58 -8.59
C ARG A 6 16.19 -54.22 -8.69
N GLN A 7 15.80 -53.02 -8.24
CA GLN A 7 14.96 -52.16 -9.07
C GLN A 7 15.09 -50.70 -8.60
N CYS A 8 15.75 -49.90 -9.42
CA CYS A 8 15.76 -48.45 -9.31
C CYS A 8 14.38 -47.94 -9.76
N LEU A 9 13.54 -47.54 -8.82
CA LEU A 9 12.26 -46.88 -9.15
C LEU A 9 12.54 -45.40 -9.38
N ARG A 10 12.61 -45.07 -10.66
CA ARG A 10 12.49 -43.71 -11.19
C ARG A 10 11.14 -43.14 -10.76
N THR A 11 11.10 -42.35 -9.70
CA THR A 11 9.94 -41.51 -9.42
C THR A 11 10.08 -40.22 -10.23
N ALA A 12 9.16 -40.07 -11.18
CA ALA A 12 9.04 -38.91 -12.05
C ALA A 12 8.97 -37.62 -11.22
N VAL A 13 9.88 -36.68 -11.49
CA VAL A 13 9.80 -35.32 -10.97
C VAL A 13 8.54 -34.70 -11.56
N GLN A 14 7.50 -34.59 -10.74
CA GLN A 14 6.24 -33.95 -11.12
C GLN A 14 6.48 -32.44 -11.13
N VAL A 15 6.79 -31.90 -12.32
CA VAL A 15 6.93 -30.46 -12.52
C VAL A 15 5.56 -29.83 -12.27
N ARG A 16 5.41 -29.16 -11.12
CA ARG A 16 4.22 -28.36 -10.81
C ARG A 16 4.10 -27.29 -11.90
N ARG A 17 3.05 -27.38 -12.71
CA ARG A 17 2.68 -26.32 -13.64
C ARG A 17 2.28 -25.11 -12.81
N PHE A 18 3.06 -24.05 -12.88
CA PHE A 18 2.66 -22.75 -12.35
C PHE A 18 1.47 -22.24 -13.19
N SER A 19 0.29 -22.24 -12.58
CA SER A 19 -0.87 -21.56 -13.16
C SER A 19 -0.61 -20.05 -13.12
N ALA A 20 -0.40 -19.44 -14.28
CA ALA A 20 -0.32 -17.99 -14.41
C ALA A 20 -1.75 -17.43 -14.33
N THR A 21 -2.17 -17.02 -13.13
CA THR A 21 -3.34 -16.16 -12.99
C THR A 21 -2.98 -14.78 -13.56
N SER A 22 -3.61 -14.42 -14.68
CA SER A 22 -3.54 -13.08 -15.25
C SER A 22 -4.16 -12.08 -14.27
N TYR A 23 -3.31 -11.32 -13.60
CA TYR A 23 -3.74 -10.18 -12.80
C TYR A 23 -4.26 -9.11 -13.77
N VAL A 24 -5.58 -9.02 -13.92
CA VAL A 24 -6.24 -7.90 -14.59
C VAL A 24 -6.26 -6.75 -13.58
N SER A 25 -5.28 -5.87 -13.67
CA SER A 25 -5.24 -4.63 -12.91
C SER A 25 -6.18 -3.62 -13.58
N ASN A 26 -7.41 -3.55 -13.10
CA ASN A 26 -8.27 -2.38 -13.36
C ASN A 26 -7.66 -1.20 -12.60
N ALA A 27 -6.91 -0.36 -13.31
CA ALA A 27 -6.51 0.96 -12.84
C ALA A 27 -7.69 1.91 -13.06
N ASP A 28 -8.74 1.77 -12.24
CA ASP A 28 -9.87 2.69 -12.27
C ASP A 28 -9.42 4.05 -11.72
N THR A 29 -9.26 4.98 -12.65
CA THR A 29 -8.81 6.36 -12.43
C THR A 29 -9.98 7.22 -11.97
N THR A 30 -10.70 6.77 -10.95
CA THR A 30 -11.80 7.51 -10.33
C THR A 30 -11.39 7.88 -8.92
N SER A 31 -10.96 9.14 -8.73
CA SER A 31 -10.62 9.65 -7.41
C SER A 31 -11.79 9.47 -6.45
N THR A 32 -11.61 8.60 -5.46
CA THR A 32 -12.66 8.25 -4.52
C THR A 32 -13.03 9.46 -3.65
N GLN A 33 -14.24 9.47 -3.10
CA GLN A 33 -14.69 10.54 -2.22
C GLN A 33 -13.74 10.74 -1.03
N GLY A 34 -13.17 9.64 -0.50
CA GLY A 34 -12.18 9.67 0.57
C GLY A 34 -10.88 10.35 0.17
N GLU A 35 -10.34 10.07 -1.03
CA GLU A 35 -9.13 10.75 -1.54
C GLU A 35 -9.31 12.27 -1.59
N GLN A 36 -10.46 12.72 -2.11
CA GLN A 36 -10.75 14.15 -2.26
C GLN A 36 -10.85 14.84 -0.90
N HIS A 37 -11.47 14.19 0.08
CA HIS A 37 -11.62 14.70 1.44
C HIS A 37 -10.26 14.81 2.16
N ILE A 38 -9.45 13.76 2.08
CA ILE A 38 -8.08 13.74 2.64
C ILE A 38 -7.24 14.84 1.98
N ARG A 39 -7.33 14.97 0.65
CA ARG A 39 -6.58 15.97 -0.11
C ARG A 39 -6.94 17.39 0.34
N ALA A 40 -8.23 17.72 0.44
CA ALA A 40 -8.69 19.05 0.85
C ALA A 40 -8.14 19.45 2.23
N LYS A 41 -8.19 18.54 3.22
CA LYS A 41 -7.70 18.82 4.57
C LYS A 41 -6.20 18.99 4.66
N LEU A 42 -5.43 18.14 3.98
CA LEU A 42 -3.98 18.27 3.95
C LEU A 42 -3.56 19.57 3.26
N THR A 43 -4.28 19.97 2.21
CA THR A 43 -4.08 21.27 1.55
C THR A 43 -4.37 22.44 2.48
N GLU A 44 -5.47 22.40 3.24
CA GLU A 44 -5.84 23.47 4.18
C GLU A 44 -4.81 23.62 5.32
N LYS A 45 -4.35 22.50 5.89
CA LYS A 45 -3.49 22.48 7.08
C LYS A 45 -2.03 22.77 6.79
N PHE A 46 -1.48 22.12 5.78
CA PHE A 46 -0.03 22.10 5.54
C PHE A 46 0.40 22.89 4.31
N LYS A 47 -0.55 23.34 3.48
CA LYS A 47 -0.29 24.03 2.20
C LYS A 47 0.91 23.40 1.45
N PRO A 48 0.85 22.09 1.18
CA PRO A 48 1.98 21.36 0.62
C PRO A 48 2.28 21.82 -0.80
N THR A 49 3.56 21.82 -1.14
CA THR A 49 4.03 22.07 -2.51
C THR A 49 3.67 20.89 -3.41
N THR A 50 3.77 19.67 -2.87
CA THR A 50 3.42 18.43 -3.57
C THR A 50 2.54 17.57 -2.68
N LEU A 51 1.38 17.16 -3.19
CA LEU A 51 0.45 16.28 -2.49
C LEU A 51 -0.08 15.21 -3.44
N ARG A 52 0.15 13.95 -3.07
CA ARG A 52 -0.36 12.78 -3.77
C ARG A 52 -1.11 11.91 -2.79
N VAL A 53 -2.35 11.58 -3.11
CA VAL A 53 -3.19 10.65 -2.36
C VAL A 53 -3.65 9.59 -3.33
N GLN A 54 -3.48 8.32 -2.98
CA GLN A 54 -3.94 7.18 -3.78
C GLN A 54 -4.63 6.17 -2.86
N ASP A 55 -5.76 5.67 -3.30
CA ASP A 55 -6.40 4.48 -2.77
C ASP A 55 -5.60 3.23 -3.18
N VAL A 56 -5.16 2.45 -2.20
CA VAL A 56 -4.47 1.17 -2.40
C VAL A 56 -5.24 0.00 -1.76
N SER A 57 -6.52 0.22 -1.43
CA SER A 57 -7.42 -0.77 -0.82
C SER A 57 -7.92 -1.84 -1.80
N GLY A 58 -7.62 -1.72 -3.09
CA GLY A 58 -8.07 -2.68 -4.10
C GLY A 58 -9.58 -2.70 -4.33
N GLY A 59 -10.29 -1.63 -3.96
CA GLY A 59 -11.73 -1.45 -4.25
C GLY A 59 -12.65 -1.42 -3.03
N CYS A 60 -12.14 -1.58 -1.81
CA CYS A 60 -12.93 -1.42 -0.57
C CYS A 60 -13.00 0.03 -0.08
N GLY A 61 -12.08 0.91 -0.49
CA GLY A 61 -12.10 2.35 -0.18
C GLY A 61 -11.57 2.75 1.20
N ASP A 62 -10.85 1.87 1.90
CA ASP A 62 -10.47 2.10 3.30
C ASP A 62 -8.97 2.14 3.58
N PHE A 63 -8.13 2.16 2.55
CA PHE A 63 -6.68 2.22 2.73
C PHE A 63 -6.02 3.16 1.72
N TYR A 64 -5.34 4.18 2.24
CA TYR A 64 -4.77 5.25 1.42
C TYR A 64 -3.26 5.36 1.59
N ALA A 65 -2.56 5.51 0.48
CA ALA A 65 -1.16 5.91 0.42
C ALA A 65 -1.05 7.41 0.15
N ILE A 66 -0.45 8.13 1.10
CA ILE A 66 -0.35 9.59 1.07
C ILE A 66 1.14 9.96 1.00
N THR A 67 1.49 10.75 0.00
CA THR A 67 2.81 11.38 -0.14
C THR A 67 2.64 12.89 -0.07
N ILE A 68 3.32 13.52 0.88
CA ILE A 68 3.21 14.97 1.11
C ILE A 68 4.58 15.60 1.27
N ALA A 69 4.82 16.68 0.53
CA ALA A 69 5.98 17.54 0.68
C ALA A 69 5.52 18.96 1.03
N SER A 70 6.00 19.49 2.15
CA SER A 70 5.66 20.84 2.62
C SER A 70 6.83 21.47 3.36
N GLU A 71 6.98 22.79 3.22
CA GLU A 71 7.94 23.56 4.01
C GLU A 71 7.68 23.49 5.52
N ALA A 72 6.45 23.18 5.93
CA ALA A 72 6.08 23.00 7.33
C ALA A 72 6.85 21.85 8.02
N PHE A 73 7.39 20.91 7.24
CA PHE A 73 8.16 19.77 7.75
C PHE A 73 9.66 20.07 7.85
N LYS A 74 10.13 21.16 7.25
CA LYS A 74 11.55 21.53 7.22
C LYS A 74 12.08 21.78 8.63
N GLY A 75 13.14 21.07 9.00
CA GLY A 75 13.77 21.18 10.32
C GLY A 75 13.11 20.35 11.43
N LEU A 76 12.05 19.60 11.13
CA LEU A 76 11.49 18.61 12.04
C LEU A 76 12.15 17.23 11.82
N PRO A 77 12.35 16.41 12.87
CA PRO A 77 12.76 15.03 12.71
C PRO A 77 11.65 14.20 12.06
N MET A 78 12.01 13.21 11.26
CA MET A 78 11.11 12.33 10.52
C MET A 78 9.91 11.82 11.36
N ILE A 79 10.17 11.33 12.57
CA ILE A 79 9.13 10.81 13.46
C ILE A 79 8.08 11.89 13.79
N LYS A 80 8.50 13.15 14.02
CA LYS A 80 7.57 14.25 14.31
C LYS A 80 6.75 14.62 13.09
N GLN A 81 7.33 14.59 11.90
CA GLN A 81 6.61 14.86 10.66
C GLN A 81 5.49 13.84 10.44
N HIS A 82 5.81 12.54 10.53
CA HIS A 82 4.81 11.48 10.44
C HIS A 82 3.72 11.58 11.52
N ARG A 83 4.09 11.91 12.77
CA ARG A 83 3.12 12.15 13.84
C ARG A 83 2.19 13.31 13.52
N LEU A 84 2.72 14.43 13.05
CA LEU A 84 1.94 15.63 12.75
C LEU A 84 0.90 15.36 11.65
N VAL A 85 1.29 14.64 10.59
CA VAL A 85 0.37 14.22 9.53
C VAL A 85 -0.66 13.23 10.08
N THR A 86 -0.22 12.22 10.82
CA THR A 86 -1.12 11.21 11.42
C THR A 86 -2.12 11.85 12.38
N GLU A 87 -1.73 12.78 13.24
CA GLU A 87 -2.61 13.49 14.18
C GLU A 87 -3.67 14.33 13.46
N THR A 88 -3.29 14.97 12.36
CA THR A 88 -4.22 15.75 11.54
C THR A 88 -5.25 14.86 10.88
N LEU A 89 -4.83 13.69 10.42
CA LEU A 89 -5.69 12.70 9.79
C LEU A 89 -6.47 11.87 10.82
N LYS A 90 -6.00 11.72 12.06
CA LYS A 90 -6.60 10.87 13.10
C LYS A 90 -8.08 11.15 13.33
N LYS A 91 -8.48 12.42 13.25
CA LYS A 91 -9.88 12.85 13.38
C LYS A 91 -10.78 12.36 12.24
N GLU A 92 -10.20 12.09 11.09
CA GLU A 92 -10.88 11.56 9.90
C GLU A 92 -10.71 10.04 9.76
N ILE A 93 -9.66 9.47 10.37
CA ILE A 93 -9.33 8.04 10.36
C ILE A 93 -10.32 7.21 11.19
N GLU A 94 -11.20 7.80 11.99
CA GLU A 94 -12.15 7.03 12.82
C GLU A 94 -13.03 6.04 12.02
N GLY A 95 -13.13 6.20 10.70
CA GLY A 95 -13.77 5.22 9.79
C GLY A 95 -12.85 4.50 8.78
N ILE A 96 -11.53 4.71 8.81
CA ILE A 96 -10.60 4.21 7.77
C ILE A 96 -9.79 3.02 8.33
N HIS A 97 -9.71 1.89 7.61
CA HIS A 97 -8.98 0.68 8.06
C HIS A 97 -7.48 0.93 8.29
N GLY A 98 -6.88 1.87 7.55
CA GLY A 98 -5.49 2.27 7.74
C GLY A 98 -4.99 3.26 6.69
N LEU A 99 -3.80 3.79 6.91
CA LEU A 99 -3.12 4.62 5.91
C LEU A 99 -1.61 4.51 6.02
N GLN A 100 -0.94 4.75 4.89
CA GLN A 100 0.50 4.86 4.81
C GLN A 100 0.86 6.30 4.48
N THR A 101 1.70 6.92 5.31
CA THR A 101 2.21 8.28 5.06
C THR A 101 3.67 8.23 4.63
N HIS A 102 4.00 9.00 3.62
CA HIS A 102 5.35 9.32 3.21
C HIS A 102 5.50 10.84 3.25
N VAL A 103 6.48 11.33 3.99
CA VAL A 103 6.75 12.77 4.11
C VAL A 103 8.11 13.04 3.50
N GLU A 104 8.20 14.06 2.65
CA GLU A 104 9.43 14.54 2.01
C GLU A 104 9.74 15.99 2.41
#